data_AF-A0AAD1Z3Y9-F1
#
_entry.id   AF-A0AAD1Z3Y9-F1
#
_cell.length_a   1.000
_cell.length_b   1.000
_cell.length_c   1.000
_cell.angle_alpha   90.00
_cell.angle_beta   90.00
_cell.angle_gamma   90.00
#
_symmetry.space_group_name_H-M   'P 1'
#
loop_
_entity.id
_entity.type
_entity.pdbx_description
1 polymer ?
#
loop_
_entity_poly.entity_id
_entity_poly.type
_entity_poly.pdbx_seq_one_letter_code
_entity_poly.pdbx_strand_id
1 'polypeptide(L)'
;MKIKFHVGIKKLFACNASREDNHRQADMDFQEEYVNAFRTESYTDFWTRVLALEEGTHNTSPSVGSTSAARLHSYRIFAEHLLDPDQSTVSMVLDLTRNDQPEKFSLLSNYFSTTADAFHLCGHLLKDIDHTRSRYKYVKDPFSPSQSGLTGPCPQLNHLPMILARLTKFSKSNPFTPTAPSVSHFRAVQANCSNLLKQLESSRDKIRTKLRIIGKIKFGSAVFLVAITASLAIIIATHAFVMLVAAPGIMVTSLELVSEKKLVKELAQLDAAAKGTYILIRDLDTISRLVARLNDEMEHVHDVVELWLQRGDDQLQANGKVASQLKRNDQSFIEHLDELEEHLYLCFMTINRARNLVVKEL
;
A
#
# COMPACT_ATOMS: atom_id res chain seq x y z
N MET A 1 10.14 47.57 -5.80
CA MET A 1 9.96 47.94 -7.22
C MET A 1 10.72 46.94 -8.09
N LYS A 2 9.96 46.19 -8.91
CA LYS A 2 10.33 45.41 -10.11
C LYS A 2 11.32 44.23 -9.98
N ILE A 3 10.73 43.06 -9.76
CA ILE A 3 11.19 41.74 -10.24
C ILE A 3 11.22 41.77 -11.78
N LYS A 4 12.28 41.25 -12.40
CA LYS A 4 12.30 40.93 -13.84
C LYS A 4 12.56 39.44 -14.04
N PHE A 5 11.51 38.78 -14.51
CA PHE A 5 11.54 37.45 -15.13
C PHE A 5 12.34 37.50 -16.43
N HIS A 6 13.24 36.54 -16.64
CA HIS A 6 13.74 36.23 -17.99
C HIS A 6 13.05 34.96 -18.50
N VAL A 7 12.06 35.20 -19.36
CA VAL A 7 11.43 34.22 -20.24
C VAL A 7 12.32 34.09 -21.47
N GLY A 8 12.69 32.85 -21.82
CA GLY A 8 13.47 32.53 -23.01
C GLY A 8 12.82 31.40 -23.82
N ILE A 9 11.60 31.64 -24.32
CA ILE A 9 11.04 30.88 -25.44
C ILE A 9 11.21 31.76 -26.68
N LYS A 10 11.99 31.29 -27.67
CA LYS A 10 11.77 31.46 -29.12
C LYS A 10 13.00 31.01 -29.91
N LYS A 11 12.95 29.80 -30.45
CA LYS A 11 13.40 29.50 -31.83
C LYS A 11 12.90 28.11 -32.24
N LEU A 12 11.65 28.07 -32.67
CA LEU A 12 11.14 27.05 -33.59
C LEU A 12 10.68 27.81 -34.85
N PHE A 13 10.69 27.11 -35.99
CA PHE A 13 10.52 27.59 -37.37
C PHE A 13 11.82 27.95 -38.10
N ALA A 14 12.55 26.91 -38.49
CA ALA A 14 13.15 26.86 -39.81
C ALA A 14 12.47 25.70 -40.56
N CYS A 15 11.58 26.05 -41.47
CA CYS A 15 10.95 25.15 -42.42
C CYS A 15 11.96 24.94 -43.55
N ASN A 16 12.51 23.73 -43.68
CA ASN A 16 13.17 23.30 -44.91
C ASN A 16 12.52 21.99 -45.34
N ALA A 17 11.63 22.12 -46.32
CA ALA A 17 11.11 21.01 -47.08
C ALA A 17 12.09 20.69 -48.21
N SER A 18 12.61 19.47 -48.22
CA SER A 18 13.09 18.81 -49.43
C SER A 18 12.70 17.34 -49.33
N ARG A 19 11.85 16.92 -50.29
CA ARG A 19 11.57 15.54 -50.75
C ARG A 19 12.80 14.62 -50.59
N GLU A 20 12.70 13.34 -50.27
CA GLU A 20 11.73 12.31 -50.66
C GLU A 20 11.90 11.09 -49.71
N ASP A 21 10.90 10.21 -49.74
CA ASP A 21 10.93 8.78 -49.38
C ASP A 21 10.60 8.22 -47.99
N ASN A 22 9.66 7.26 -48.08
CA ASN A 22 9.21 6.21 -47.18
C ASN A 22 8.33 6.57 -45.98
N HIS A 23 7.02 6.49 -46.24
CA HIS A 23 6.01 6.07 -45.27
C HIS A 23 6.42 4.76 -44.57
N ARG A 24 7.02 4.89 -43.38
CA ARG A 24 6.83 3.94 -42.29
C ARG A 24 6.53 4.75 -41.04
N GLN A 25 5.25 5.06 -40.88
CA GLN A 25 4.72 5.55 -39.63
C GLN A 25 4.95 4.42 -38.61
N ALA A 26 5.99 4.59 -37.79
CA ALA A 26 6.15 3.81 -36.57
C ALA A 26 4.96 4.19 -35.69
N ASP A 27 3.93 3.35 -35.75
CA ASP A 27 2.82 3.39 -34.81
C ASP A 27 3.43 3.05 -33.46
N MET A 28 3.77 4.09 -32.70
CA MET A 28 4.29 3.97 -31.35
C MET A 28 3.12 3.44 -30.53
N ASP A 29 3.13 2.13 -30.25
CA ASP A 29 2.05 1.46 -29.55
C ASP A 29 2.00 1.99 -28.11
N PHE A 30 1.21 3.04 -27.91
CA PHE A 30 0.98 3.66 -26.62
C PHE A 30 0.46 2.64 -25.60
N GLN A 31 -0.17 1.55 -26.05
CA GLN A 31 -0.61 0.48 -25.17
C GLN A 31 0.58 -0.37 -24.70
N GLU A 32 1.54 -0.65 -25.58
CA GLU A 32 2.79 -1.35 -25.21
C GLU A 32 3.63 -0.52 -24.24
N GLU A 33 3.78 0.78 -24.52
CA GLU A 33 4.53 1.70 -23.66
C GLU A 33 3.81 1.92 -22.31
N TYR A 34 2.48 2.02 -22.31
CA TYR A 34 1.67 2.06 -21.10
C TYR A 34 1.80 0.74 -20.30
N VAL A 35 1.69 -0.42 -20.95
CA VAL A 35 1.83 -1.72 -20.28
C VAL A 35 3.24 -1.88 -19.69
N ASN A 36 4.29 -1.48 -20.41
CA ASN A 36 5.67 -1.53 -19.90
C ASN A 36 5.92 -0.54 -18.75
N ALA A 37 5.28 0.63 -18.75
CA ALA A 37 5.37 1.58 -17.63
C ALA A 37 4.82 1.00 -16.31
N PHE A 38 3.83 0.10 -16.37
CA PHE A 38 3.27 -0.58 -15.19
C PHE A 38 3.94 -1.94 -14.88
N ARG A 39 4.64 -2.55 -15.84
CA ARG A 39 5.38 -3.81 -15.66
C ARG A 39 6.81 -3.58 -15.18
N THR A 40 6.96 -3.05 -13.98
CA THR A 40 8.28 -2.92 -13.33
C THR A 40 8.91 -4.30 -13.05
N GLU A 41 10.22 -4.37 -12.75
CA GLU A 41 10.84 -5.63 -12.30
C GLU A 41 10.13 -6.24 -11.07
N SER A 42 9.59 -5.39 -10.18
CA SER A 42 8.79 -5.88 -9.05
C SER A 42 7.46 -6.49 -9.48
N TYR A 43 6.88 -6.04 -10.60
CA TYR A 43 5.66 -6.60 -11.18
C TYR A 43 5.96 -7.97 -11.80
N THR A 44 7.05 -8.12 -12.55
CA THR A 44 7.42 -9.40 -13.19
C THR A 44 7.85 -10.45 -12.16
N ASP A 45 8.65 -10.07 -11.16
CA ASP A 45 9.00 -10.94 -10.03
C ASP A 45 7.75 -11.38 -9.23
N PHE A 46 6.80 -10.46 -9.05
CA PHE A 46 5.48 -10.75 -8.49
C PHE A 46 4.73 -11.83 -9.29
N TRP A 47 4.56 -11.65 -10.61
CA TRP A 47 3.82 -12.62 -11.44
C TRP A 47 4.51 -13.98 -11.54
N THR A 48 5.83 -14.00 -11.52
CA THR A 48 6.61 -15.25 -11.54
C THR A 48 6.32 -16.11 -10.30
N ARG A 49 6.23 -15.49 -9.12
CA ARG A 49 5.89 -16.19 -7.88
C ARG A 49 4.42 -16.65 -7.82
N VAL A 50 3.51 -15.86 -8.38
CA VAL A 50 2.08 -16.22 -8.43
C VAL A 50 1.83 -17.44 -9.29
N LEU A 51 2.44 -17.49 -10.47
CA LEU A 51 2.32 -18.64 -11.38
C LEU A 51 2.89 -19.93 -10.75
N ALA A 52 3.97 -19.82 -9.96
CA ALA A 52 4.54 -20.95 -9.23
C ALA A 52 3.61 -21.49 -8.11
N LEU A 53 2.75 -20.64 -7.53
CA LEU A 53 1.77 -21.04 -6.50
C LEU A 53 0.49 -21.66 -7.13
N GLU A 54 0.07 -21.20 -8.31
CA GLU A 54 -1.04 -21.79 -9.07
C GLU A 54 -0.73 -23.22 -9.53
N GLU A 55 0.52 -23.53 -9.89
CA GLU A 55 0.96 -24.88 -10.29
C GLU A 55 0.82 -25.93 -9.16
N GLY A 56 0.85 -25.50 -7.90
CA GLY A 56 0.65 -26.36 -6.72
C GLY A 56 -0.82 -26.64 -6.38
N THR A 57 -1.77 -25.91 -6.98
CA THR A 57 -3.18 -25.87 -6.57
C THR A 57 -4.11 -26.23 -7.73
N HIS A 58 -3.92 -27.40 -8.34
CA HIS A 58 -4.80 -28.10 -9.32
C HIS A 58 -5.37 -27.33 -10.55
N ASN A 59 -4.93 -27.77 -11.74
CA ASN A 59 -5.63 -27.94 -13.03
C ASN A 59 -6.95 -27.14 -13.25
N THR A 60 -6.84 -25.87 -13.65
CA THR A 60 -7.91 -25.21 -14.41
C THR A 60 -7.29 -24.55 -15.64
N SER A 61 -7.79 -24.90 -16.83
CA SER A 61 -7.28 -24.39 -18.10
C SER A 61 -7.38 -22.88 -18.21
N PRO A 62 -6.41 -22.18 -18.82
CA PRO A 62 -6.48 -20.73 -18.99
C PRO A 62 -7.55 -20.39 -20.03
N SER A 63 -8.62 -19.72 -19.61
CA SER A 63 -9.59 -19.13 -20.51
C SER A 63 -8.95 -17.95 -21.23
N VAL A 64 -8.82 -18.08 -22.55
CA VAL A 64 -8.29 -17.07 -23.46
C VAL A 64 -9.29 -15.91 -23.53
N GLY A 65 -9.05 -14.89 -22.71
CA GLY A 65 -9.86 -13.68 -22.65
C GLY A 65 -9.48 -12.83 -21.44
N SER A 66 -8.32 -12.17 -21.50
CA SER A 66 -7.86 -11.26 -20.44
C SER A 66 -8.81 -10.08 -20.27
N THR A 67 -9.75 -10.22 -19.34
CA THR A 67 -10.45 -9.11 -18.69
C THR A 67 -9.73 -8.75 -17.39
N SER A 68 -9.96 -7.55 -16.86
CA SER A 68 -9.48 -7.12 -15.53
C SER A 68 -9.69 -8.19 -14.45
N ALA A 69 -10.80 -8.93 -14.52
CA ALA A 69 -11.17 -10.04 -13.64
C ALA A 69 -10.18 -11.23 -13.62
N ALA A 70 -9.54 -11.55 -14.76
CA ALA A 70 -8.52 -12.62 -14.79
C ALA A 70 -7.21 -12.20 -14.10
N ARG A 71 -6.90 -10.89 -14.10
CA ARG A 71 -5.75 -10.35 -13.34
C ARG A 71 -6.04 -10.44 -11.83
N LEU A 72 -7.29 -10.19 -11.42
CA LEU A 72 -7.71 -10.18 -10.02
C LEU A 72 -7.59 -11.55 -9.32
N HIS A 73 -7.76 -12.69 -10.01
CA HIS A 73 -7.63 -14.01 -9.38
C HIS A 73 -6.21 -14.32 -8.89
N SER A 74 -5.21 -13.97 -9.70
CA SER A 74 -3.80 -14.14 -9.36
C SER A 74 -3.32 -13.09 -8.32
N TYR A 75 -3.86 -11.86 -8.36
CA TYR A 75 -3.69 -10.89 -7.26
C TYR A 75 -4.28 -11.40 -5.94
N ARG A 76 -5.45 -12.06 -5.99
CA ARG A 76 -6.16 -12.62 -4.85
C ARG A 76 -5.36 -13.69 -4.10
N ILE A 77 -4.80 -14.66 -4.81
CA ILE A 77 -4.02 -15.75 -4.20
C ILE A 77 -2.82 -15.20 -3.42
N PHE A 78 -2.10 -14.24 -4.00
CA PHE A 78 -0.93 -13.62 -3.37
C PHE A 78 -1.29 -12.67 -2.23
N ALA A 79 -2.26 -11.80 -2.46
CA ALA A 79 -2.74 -10.82 -1.51
C ALA A 79 -3.36 -11.46 -0.26
N GLU A 80 -4.05 -12.58 -0.40
CA GLU A 80 -4.67 -13.25 0.74
C GLU A 80 -3.67 -14.09 1.56
N HIS A 81 -2.60 -14.60 0.96
CA HIS A 81 -1.80 -15.68 1.56
C HIS A 81 -0.31 -15.40 1.71
N LEU A 82 0.25 -14.39 1.04
CA LEU A 82 1.69 -14.17 1.04
C LEU A 82 2.04 -12.80 1.63
N LEU A 83 2.06 -12.72 2.96
CA LEU A 83 2.79 -11.66 3.64
C LEU A 83 4.28 -11.91 3.42
N ASP A 84 4.95 -11.04 2.68
CA ASP A 84 6.34 -11.21 2.28
C ASP A 84 7.20 -9.99 2.66
N PRO A 85 8.30 -10.18 3.41
CA PRO A 85 8.67 -11.38 4.16
C PRO A 85 7.63 -11.73 5.23
N ASP A 86 7.43 -13.01 5.51
CA ASP A 86 6.52 -13.47 6.56
C ASP A 86 7.07 -13.18 7.97
N GLN A 87 6.24 -13.39 9.00
CA GLN A 87 6.65 -13.11 10.39
C GLN A 87 7.77 -14.03 10.89
N SER A 88 7.87 -15.26 10.38
CA SER A 88 8.90 -16.22 10.78
C SER A 88 10.27 -15.80 10.24
N THR A 89 10.32 -15.45 8.95
CA THR A 89 11.48 -14.93 8.24
C THR A 89 11.96 -13.64 8.89
N VAL A 90 11.03 -12.71 9.18
CA VAL A 90 11.35 -11.48 9.91
C VAL A 90 11.96 -11.79 11.28
N SER A 91 11.35 -12.68 12.07
CA SER A 91 11.87 -13.04 13.39
C SER A 91 13.29 -13.59 13.29
N MET A 92 13.56 -14.46 12.31
CA MET A 92 14.89 -15.01 12.07
C MET A 92 15.92 -13.92 11.72
N VAL A 93 15.58 -13.02 10.80
CA VAL A 93 16.47 -11.91 10.39
C VAL A 93 16.72 -10.94 11.55
N LEU A 94 15.69 -10.62 12.33
CA LEU A 94 15.82 -9.75 13.50
C LEU A 94 16.65 -10.41 14.60
N ASP A 95 16.56 -11.72 14.79
CA ASP A 95 17.34 -12.46 15.80
C ASP A 95 18.84 -12.48 15.47
N LEU A 96 19.18 -12.60 14.18
CA LEU A 96 20.57 -12.48 13.72
C LEU A 96 21.17 -11.09 13.99
N THR A 97 20.34 -10.05 14.07
CA THR A 97 20.77 -8.65 14.26
C THR A 97 20.60 -8.14 15.70
N ARG A 98 20.05 -8.96 16.60
CA ARG A 98 19.65 -8.61 17.97
C ARG A 98 20.80 -8.14 18.87
N ASN A 99 21.98 -8.73 18.72
CA ASN A 99 23.11 -8.53 19.63
C ASN A 99 23.72 -7.11 19.55
N ASP A 100 23.44 -6.36 18.50
CA ASP A 100 24.09 -5.08 18.23
C ASP A 100 23.34 -3.84 18.73
N GLN A 101 22.00 -3.88 18.89
CA GLN A 101 21.14 -2.72 19.27
C GLN A 101 19.73 -3.12 19.78
N PRO A 102 19.49 -3.20 21.11
CA PRO A 102 18.21 -3.65 21.67
C PRO A 102 17.02 -2.67 21.51
N GLU A 103 17.24 -1.35 21.60
CA GLU A 103 16.15 -0.35 21.39
C GLU A 103 15.65 -0.32 19.93
N LYS A 104 16.51 -0.69 18.97
CA LYS A 104 16.17 -0.78 17.55
C LYS A 104 15.35 -2.03 17.25
N PHE A 105 15.72 -3.14 17.89
CA PHE A 105 15.04 -4.42 17.72
C PHE A 105 13.54 -4.29 18.05
N SER A 106 13.19 -3.60 19.14
CA SER A 106 11.80 -3.39 19.51
C SER A 106 11.03 -2.55 18.49
N LEU A 107 11.63 -1.50 17.93
CA LEU A 107 10.97 -0.62 16.96
C LEU A 107 10.77 -1.30 15.60
N LEU A 108 11.75 -2.04 15.10
CA LEU A 108 11.62 -2.81 13.85
C LEU A 108 10.70 -4.01 14.02
N SER A 109 10.74 -4.70 15.16
CA SER A 109 9.77 -5.75 15.49
C SER A 109 8.34 -5.18 15.49
N ASN A 110 8.13 -4.01 16.08
CA ASN A 110 6.83 -3.34 16.08
C ASN A 110 6.38 -2.92 14.66
N TYR A 111 7.32 -2.53 13.81
CA TYR A 111 7.05 -2.25 12.40
C TYR A 111 6.52 -3.49 11.66
N PHE A 112 7.19 -4.63 11.80
CA PHE A 112 6.76 -5.84 11.12
C PHE A 112 5.49 -6.46 11.73
N SER A 113 5.24 -6.31 13.03
CA SER A 113 3.96 -6.72 13.62
C SER A 113 2.82 -5.83 13.12
N THR A 114 2.98 -4.51 13.17
CA THR A 114 1.94 -3.55 12.74
C THR A 114 1.59 -3.70 11.26
N THR A 115 2.59 -3.91 10.40
CA THR A 115 2.34 -4.14 8.97
C THR A 115 1.69 -5.49 8.68
N ALA A 116 1.96 -6.52 9.50
CA ALA A 116 1.27 -7.81 9.41
C ALA A 116 -0.20 -7.69 9.86
N ASP A 117 -0.48 -6.97 10.95
CA ASP A 117 -1.85 -6.71 11.40
C ASP A 117 -2.67 -5.99 10.34
N ALA A 118 -2.07 -5.00 9.66
CA ALA A 118 -2.69 -4.31 8.54
C ALA A 118 -2.95 -5.22 7.34
N PHE A 119 -2.02 -6.12 7.03
CA PHE A 119 -2.19 -7.13 5.97
C PHE A 119 -3.37 -8.05 6.28
N HIS A 120 -3.42 -8.63 7.48
CA HIS A 120 -4.50 -9.53 7.88
C HIS A 120 -5.86 -8.83 7.91
N LEU A 121 -5.92 -7.59 8.37
CA LEU A 121 -7.12 -6.75 8.31
C LEU A 121 -7.61 -6.57 6.86
N CYS A 122 -6.71 -6.27 5.91
CA CYS A 122 -7.08 -6.18 4.50
C CYS A 122 -7.63 -7.51 3.98
N GLY A 123 -7.07 -8.65 4.41
CA GLY A 123 -7.57 -9.98 4.07
C GLY A 123 -8.97 -10.27 4.63
N HIS A 124 -9.28 -9.79 5.84
CA HIS A 124 -10.63 -9.87 6.39
C HIS A 124 -11.64 -9.03 5.60
N LEU A 125 -11.28 -7.81 5.22
CA LEU A 125 -12.13 -6.96 4.40
C LEU A 125 -12.41 -7.57 3.02
N LEU A 126 -11.41 -8.20 2.40
CA LEU A 126 -11.59 -8.87 1.12
C LEU A 126 -12.62 -10.02 1.23
N LYS A 127 -12.56 -10.82 2.31
CA LYS A 127 -13.59 -11.83 2.60
C LYS A 127 -14.97 -11.22 2.82
N ASP A 128 -15.06 -10.08 3.49
CA ASP A 128 -16.33 -9.37 3.68
C ASP A 128 -16.92 -8.89 2.35
N ILE A 129 -16.09 -8.45 1.40
CA ILE A 129 -16.50 -8.10 0.03
C ILE A 129 -17.07 -9.33 -0.69
N ASP A 130 -16.37 -10.46 -0.68
CA ASP A 130 -16.83 -11.68 -1.36
C ASP A 130 -18.14 -12.22 -0.79
N HIS A 131 -18.27 -12.23 0.53
CA HIS A 131 -19.53 -12.59 1.18
C HIS A 131 -20.64 -11.62 0.81
N THR A 132 -20.34 -10.34 0.69
CA THR A 132 -21.32 -9.32 0.31
C THR A 132 -21.76 -9.49 -1.14
N ARG A 133 -20.82 -9.69 -2.08
CA ARG A 133 -21.13 -10.00 -3.49
C ARG A 133 -21.99 -11.26 -3.62
N SER A 134 -21.62 -12.33 -2.92
CA SER A 134 -22.34 -13.61 -2.96
C SER A 134 -23.79 -13.47 -2.47
N ARG A 135 -23.99 -12.76 -1.34
CA ARG A 135 -25.33 -12.50 -0.79
C ARG A 135 -26.13 -11.57 -1.69
N TYR A 136 -25.51 -10.54 -2.22
CA TYR A 136 -26.15 -9.59 -3.12
C TYR A 136 -26.61 -10.26 -4.44
N LYS A 137 -25.78 -11.15 -5.01
CA LYS A 137 -26.16 -11.99 -6.15
C LYS A 137 -27.39 -12.87 -5.85
N TYR A 138 -27.45 -13.49 -4.66
CA TYR A 138 -28.59 -14.29 -4.23
C TYR A 138 -29.89 -13.49 -4.07
N VAL A 139 -29.78 -12.23 -3.66
CA VAL A 139 -30.92 -11.31 -3.62
C VAL A 139 -31.42 -10.99 -5.04
N LYS A 140 -30.49 -10.80 -5.98
CA LYS A 140 -30.76 -10.37 -7.36
C LYS A 140 -31.32 -11.48 -8.26
N ASP A 141 -30.83 -12.70 -8.14
CA ASP A 141 -31.31 -13.84 -8.93
C ASP A 141 -32.01 -14.88 -8.03
N PRO A 142 -33.31 -14.68 -7.75
CA PRO A 142 -34.04 -15.60 -6.89
C PRO A 142 -34.27 -16.99 -7.48
N PHE A 143 -33.97 -17.19 -8.78
CA PHE A 143 -34.18 -18.43 -9.53
C PHE A 143 -32.89 -19.06 -10.08
N SER A 144 -31.72 -18.51 -9.76
CA SER A 144 -30.44 -19.22 -9.94
C SER A 144 -30.59 -20.61 -9.33
N PRO A 145 -30.46 -21.70 -10.10
CA PRO A 145 -30.83 -23.03 -9.65
C PRO A 145 -29.95 -23.42 -8.47
N SER A 146 -30.53 -23.37 -7.27
CA SER A 146 -30.12 -24.25 -6.18
C SER A 146 -30.10 -25.68 -6.72
N GLN A 147 -29.12 -26.49 -6.35
CA GLN A 147 -28.88 -27.88 -6.79
C GLN A 147 -30.06 -28.86 -6.54
N SER A 148 -31.24 -28.38 -6.16
CA SER A 148 -32.47 -29.14 -6.03
C SER A 148 -33.28 -29.05 -7.33
N GLY A 149 -33.05 -30.01 -8.22
CA GLY A 149 -33.67 -30.11 -9.54
C GLY A 149 -35.19 -30.39 -9.52
N LEU A 150 -35.99 -29.32 -9.51
CA LEU A 150 -37.43 -29.41 -9.83
C LEU A 150 -37.81 -28.31 -10.83
N THR A 151 -37.86 -28.68 -12.11
CA THR A 151 -38.39 -27.88 -13.21
C THR A 151 -39.91 -28.05 -13.31
N GLY A 152 -40.65 -26.98 -13.09
CA GLY A 152 -42.06 -26.84 -13.42
C GLY A 152 -42.42 -25.37 -13.70
N PRO A 153 -43.39 -25.07 -14.60
CA PRO A 153 -43.77 -23.69 -14.89
C PRO A 153 -44.55 -23.09 -13.71
N CYS A 154 -43.98 -22.08 -13.04
CA CYS A 154 -44.65 -21.40 -11.94
C CYS A 154 -45.70 -20.38 -12.44
N PRO A 155 -46.88 -20.27 -11.79
CA PRO A 155 -47.81 -19.17 -12.02
C PRO A 155 -47.16 -17.84 -11.64
N GLN A 156 -47.55 -16.73 -12.29
CA GLN A 156 -47.13 -15.37 -11.94
C GLN A 156 -47.56 -15.03 -10.50
N LEU A 157 -46.75 -15.43 -9.52
CA LEU A 157 -46.92 -15.12 -8.12
C LEU A 157 -46.21 -13.79 -7.86
N ASN A 158 -46.83 -12.86 -7.15
CA ASN A 158 -46.19 -11.59 -6.76
C ASN A 158 -44.95 -11.90 -5.91
N HIS A 159 -43.76 -11.96 -6.52
CA HIS A 159 -42.50 -12.31 -5.87
C HIS A 159 -41.94 -11.20 -4.95
N LEU A 160 -42.62 -10.05 -4.90
CA LEU A 160 -42.18 -8.85 -4.20
C LEU A 160 -41.99 -9.06 -2.69
N PRO A 161 -42.91 -9.70 -1.93
CA PRO A 161 -42.70 -9.94 -0.50
C PRO A 161 -41.48 -10.82 -0.21
N MET A 162 -41.20 -11.79 -1.10
CA MET A 162 -40.02 -12.65 -0.99
C MET A 162 -38.73 -11.88 -1.26
N ILE A 163 -38.70 -11.03 -2.29
CA ILE A 163 -37.55 -10.17 -2.61
C ILE A 163 -37.29 -9.17 -1.48
N LEU A 164 -38.34 -8.56 -0.94
CA LEU A 164 -38.25 -7.61 0.17
C LEU A 164 -37.68 -8.28 1.43
N ALA A 165 -38.17 -9.46 1.80
CA ALA A 165 -37.64 -10.22 2.92
C ALA A 165 -36.15 -10.57 2.75
N ARG A 166 -35.72 -10.91 1.52
CA ARG A 166 -34.30 -11.16 1.21
C ARG A 166 -33.46 -9.89 1.30
N LEU A 167 -33.94 -8.76 0.78
CA LEU A 167 -33.29 -7.45 0.89
C LEU A 167 -33.17 -7.00 2.35
N THR A 168 -34.21 -7.17 3.16
CA THR A 168 -34.16 -6.90 4.61
C THR A 168 -33.08 -7.73 5.29
N LYS A 169 -33.00 -9.03 4.97
CA LYS A 169 -31.96 -9.91 5.51
C LYS A 169 -30.55 -9.49 5.07
N PHE A 170 -30.40 -9.15 3.80
CA PHE A 170 -29.12 -8.68 3.24
C PHE A 170 -28.64 -7.40 3.93
N SER A 171 -29.50 -6.39 3.99
CA SER A 171 -29.20 -5.10 4.59
C SER A 171 -28.86 -5.19 6.09
N LYS A 172 -29.60 -6.00 6.86
CA LYS A 172 -29.29 -6.27 8.28
C LYS A 172 -27.95 -6.96 8.51
N SER A 173 -27.37 -7.56 7.47
CA SER A 173 -26.11 -8.30 7.56
C SER A 173 -24.92 -7.49 7.02
N ASN A 174 -24.99 -6.16 7.12
CA ASN A 174 -23.96 -5.22 6.67
C ASN A 174 -22.64 -5.39 7.47
N PRO A 175 -21.54 -5.84 6.82
CA PRO A 175 -20.24 -6.01 7.48
C PRO A 175 -19.45 -4.70 7.64
N PHE A 176 -19.90 -3.61 7.02
CA PHE A 176 -19.20 -2.32 6.97
C PHE A 176 -19.68 -1.31 8.02
N THR A 177 -20.55 -1.76 8.94
CA THR A 177 -21.10 -0.88 9.98
C THR A 177 -20.01 -0.40 10.95
N PRO A 178 -20.13 0.84 11.51
CA PRO A 178 -19.15 1.36 12.47
C PRO A 178 -18.95 0.52 13.72
N THR A 179 -19.92 -0.34 14.06
CA THR A 179 -19.93 -1.27 15.19
C THR A 179 -19.40 -2.66 14.81
N ALA A 180 -19.17 -2.94 13.52
CA ALA A 180 -18.63 -4.21 13.08
C ALA A 180 -17.23 -4.47 13.67
N PRO A 181 -16.92 -5.72 14.06
CA PRO A 181 -15.60 -6.09 14.55
C PRO A 181 -14.46 -5.71 13.58
N SER A 182 -14.67 -5.88 12.27
CA SER A 182 -13.70 -5.53 11.23
C SER A 182 -13.40 -4.02 11.21
N VAL A 183 -14.41 -3.16 11.33
CA VAL A 183 -14.27 -1.69 11.30
C VAL A 183 -13.64 -1.15 12.60
N SER A 184 -14.01 -1.71 13.76
CA SER A 184 -13.37 -1.35 15.03
C SER A 184 -11.89 -1.76 15.08
N HIS A 185 -11.57 -2.97 14.61
CA HIS A 185 -10.20 -3.43 14.42
C HIS A 185 -9.44 -2.55 13.42
N PHE A 186 -10.11 -2.10 12.35
CA PHE A 186 -9.54 -1.19 11.36
C PHE A 186 -9.03 0.12 11.99
N ARG A 187 -9.87 0.75 12.82
CA ARG A 187 -9.48 1.99 13.54
C ARG A 187 -8.29 1.75 14.49
N ALA A 188 -8.25 0.60 15.15
CA ALA A 188 -7.14 0.25 16.03
C ALA A 188 -5.82 0.10 15.25
N VAL A 189 -5.83 -0.61 14.12
CA VAL A 189 -4.65 -0.76 13.25
C VAL A 189 -4.19 0.59 12.70
N GLN A 190 -5.11 1.45 12.25
CA GLN A 190 -4.78 2.80 11.76
C GLN A 190 -4.14 3.67 12.86
N ALA A 191 -4.65 3.59 14.09
CA ALA A 191 -4.06 4.26 15.24
C ALA A 191 -2.66 3.71 15.57
N ASN A 192 -2.48 2.39 15.52
CA ASN A 192 -1.18 1.74 15.71
C ASN A 192 -0.16 2.17 14.66
N CYS A 193 -0.54 2.20 13.37
CA CYS A 193 0.30 2.70 12.29
C CYS A 193 0.71 4.16 12.52
N SER A 194 -0.24 5.00 12.94
CA SER A 194 0.04 6.41 13.25
C SER A 194 0.99 6.59 14.42
N ASN A 195 0.87 5.76 15.46
CA ASN A 195 1.80 5.77 16.60
C ASN A 195 3.19 5.29 16.18
N LEU A 196 3.26 4.17 15.45
CA LEU A 196 4.50 3.63 14.90
C LEU A 196 5.23 4.66 14.04
N LEU A 197 4.52 5.38 13.15
CA LEU A 197 5.13 6.42 12.32
C LEU A 197 5.81 7.49 13.19
N LYS A 198 5.15 7.98 14.24
CA LYS A 198 5.74 8.96 15.16
C LYS A 198 7.00 8.43 15.84
N GLN A 199 7.00 7.16 16.25
CA GLN A 199 8.18 6.53 16.86
C GLN A 199 9.33 6.40 15.86
N LEU A 200 9.04 5.97 14.63
CA LEU A 200 10.02 5.87 13.54
C LEU A 200 10.63 7.23 13.19
N GLU A 201 9.81 8.27 13.05
CA GLU A 201 10.27 9.62 12.74
C GLU A 201 11.12 10.22 13.86
N SER A 202 10.68 10.07 15.11
CA SER A 202 11.44 10.50 16.28
C SER A 202 12.81 9.82 16.37
N SER A 203 12.85 8.50 16.15
CA SER A 203 14.10 7.74 16.12
C SER A 203 15.01 8.17 14.95
N ARG A 204 14.44 8.36 13.76
CA ARG A 204 15.14 8.86 12.57
C ARG A 204 15.79 10.22 12.84
N ASP A 205 15.07 11.14 13.49
CA ASP A 205 15.59 12.47 13.80
C ASP A 205 16.66 12.45 14.90
N LYS A 206 16.56 11.53 15.87
CA LYS A 206 17.62 11.25 16.85
C LYS A 206 18.91 10.77 16.18
N ILE A 207 18.84 9.96 15.13
CA ILE A 207 20.04 9.52 14.39
C ILE A 207 20.60 10.65 13.53
N ARG A 208 19.75 11.39 12.82
CA ARG A 208 20.15 12.53 11.99
C ARG A 208 20.88 13.59 12.80
N THR A 209 20.44 13.84 14.03
CA THR A 209 21.12 14.76 14.95
C THR A 209 22.49 14.22 15.40
N LYS A 210 22.61 12.93 15.73
CA LYS A 210 23.91 12.30 16.03
C LYS A 210 24.90 12.43 14.87
N LEU A 211 24.48 12.10 13.64
CA LEU A 211 25.32 12.25 12.44
C LEU A 211 25.75 13.70 12.22
N ARG A 212 24.86 14.67 12.43
CA ARG A 212 25.20 16.09 12.34
C ARG A 212 26.25 16.50 13.39
N ILE A 213 26.18 15.97 14.60
CA ILE A 213 27.17 16.22 15.66
C ILE A 213 28.53 15.64 15.26
N ILE A 214 28.57 14.39 14.79
CA ILE A 214 29.80 13.75 14.30
C ILE A 214 30.44 14.57 13.18
N GLY A 215 29.64 15.03 12.20
CA GLY A 215 30.13 15.89 11.12
C GLY A 215 30.74 17.20 11.63
N LYS A 216 30.12 17.83 12.65
CA LYS A 216 30.67 19.05 13.28
C LYS A 216 31.98 18.78 14.03
N ILE A 217 32.09 17.66 14.74
CA ILE A 217 33.32 17.28 15.47
C ILE A 217 34.46 17.03 14.48
N LYS A 218 34.20 16.33 13.38
CA LYS A 218 35.20 16.08 12.33
C LYS A 218 35.72 17.37 11.70
N PHE A 219 34.81 18.29 11.38
CA PHE A 219 35.18 19.60 10.85
C PHE A 219 36.03 20.40 11.86
N GLY A 220 35.61 20.43 13.13
CA GLY A 220 36.37 21.10 14.20
C GLY A 220 37.75 20.51 14.43
N SER A 221 37.87 19.18 14.44
CA SER A 221 39.14 18.47 14.59
C SER A 221 40.09 18.74 13.41
N ALA A 222 39.59 18.74 12.18
CA ALA A 222 40.39 19.06 11.00
C ALA A 222 40.94 20.50 11.06
N VAL A 223 40.10 21.47 11.45
CA VAL A 223 40.52 22.86 11.65
C VAL A 223 41.58 22.97 12.76
N PHE A 224 41.40 22.25 13.86
CA PHE A 224 42.36 22.23 14.97
C PHE A 224 43.71 21.62 14.57
N LEU A 225 43.71 20.51 13.82
CA LEU A 225 44.93 19.89 13.31
C LEU A 225 45.70 20.81 12.34
N VAL A 226 44.98 21.50 11.44
CA VAL A 226 45.59 22.50 10.54
C VAL A 226 46.19 23.67 11.36
N ALA A 227 45.50 24.15 12.39
CA ALA A 227 46.00 25.21 13.25
C ALA A 227 47.26 24.78 14.04
N ILE A 228 47.28 23.57 14.62
CA ILE A 228 48.45 23.04 15.33
C ILE A 228 49.63 22.88 14.37
N THR A 229 49.43 22.27 13.20
CA THR A 229 50.51 22.02 12.25
C THR A 229 51.11 23.33 11.71
N ALA A 230 50.27 24.32 11.40
CA ALA A 230 50.74 25.65 11.04
C ALA A 230 51.54 26.32 12.18
N SER A 231 51.04 26.23 13.42
CA SER A 231 51.72 26.81 14.59
C SER A 231 53.06 26.13 14.87
N LEU A 232 53.12 24.79 14.79
CA LEU A 232 54.33 24.02 15.02
C LEU A 232 55.37 24.27 13.92
N ALA A 233 54.95 24.42 12.67
CA ALA A 233 55.85 24.76 11.56
C ALA A 233 56.53 26.11 11.78
N ILE A 234 55.81 27.11 12.30
CA ILE A 234 56.37 28.42 12.66
C ILE A 234 57.41 28.25 13.78
N ILE A 235 57.09 27.51 14.85
CA ILE A 235 57.99 27.28 15.98
C ILE A 235 59.27 26.55 15.56
N ILE A 236 59.17 25.52 14.70
CA ILE A 236 60.33 24.80 14.19
C ILE A 236 61.20 25.71 13.30
N ALA A 237 60.57 26.52 12.43
CA ALA A 237 61.28 27.48 11.60
C ALA A 237 62.02 28.54 12.43
N THR A 238 61.47 28.93 13.60
CA THR A 238 62.11 29.91 14.49
C THR A 238 63.12 29.31 15.48
N HIS A 239 63.00 28.02 15.85
CA HIS A 239 63.80 27.39 16.90
C HIS A 239 64.52 26.11 16.44
N ALA A 240 65.38 26.19 15.42
CA ALA A 240 65.97 25.06 14.67
C ALA A 240 66.70 23.91 15.42
N PHE A 241 66.52 23.62 16.72
CA PHE A 241 67.33 22.61 17.41
C PHE A 241 66.73 21.77 18.56
N VAL A 242 65.42 21.46 18.63
CA VAL A 242 64.98 20.44 19.60
C VAL A 242 64.18 19.31 18.96
N MET A 243 64.77 18.12 19.06
CA MET A 243 64.34 16.83 18.53
C MET A 243 62.93 16.41 18.95
N LEU A 244 62.25 15.80 17.96
CA LEU A 244 61.46 14.57 18.01
C LEU A 244 60.72 14.28 19.32
N VAL A 245 59.41 14.53 19.32
CA VAL A 245 58.50 13.97 20.32
C VAL A 245 57.50 13.04 19.64
N ALA A 246 57.38 11.86 20.24
CA ALA A 246 56.69 10.67 19.81
C ALA A 246 55.26 10.91 19.29
N ALA A 247 54.94 10.21 18.19
CA ALA A 247 53.64 10.20 17.55
C ALA A 247 52.52 9.80 18.54
N PRO A 248 51.48 10.64 18.72
CA PRO A 248 50.25 10.20 19.39
C PRO A 248 49.42 9.36 18.41
N GLY A 249 48.97 8.20 18.90
CA GLY A 249 48.32 7.15 18.13
C GLY A 249 47.05 7.58 17.35
N ILE A 250 47.05 7.26 16.06
CA ILE A 250 45.91 7.36 15.13
C ILE A 250 44.93 6.19 15.38
N MET A 251 44.49 5.98 16.62
CA MET A 251 43.53 4.91 16.96
C MET A 251 42.10 5.43 17.17
N VAL A 252 41.91 6.73 17.41
CA VAL A 252 40.58 7.33 17.66
C VAL A 252 39.75 7.47 16.37
N THR A 253 40.39 7.67 15.21
CA THR A 253 39.69 7.90 13.93
C THR A 253 38.93 6.67 13.42
N SER A 254 39.46 5.47 13.65
CA SER A 254 38.86 4.21 13.19
C SER A 254 37.55 3.88 13.91
N LEU A 255 37.45 4.17 15.22
CA LEU A 255 36.25 3.88 16.01
C LEU A 255 35.08 4.83 15.67
N GLU A 256 35.38 6.11 15.40
CA GLU A 256 34.38 7.09 14.96
C GLU A 256 33.82 6.76 13.56
N LEU A 257 34.67 6.30 12.65
CA LEU A 257 34.27 5.90 11.28
C LEU A 257 33.35 4.67 11.27
N VAL A 258 33.58 3.70 12.15
CA VAL A 258 32.72 2.51 12.29
C VAL A 258 31.35 2.90 12.85
N SER A 259 31.32 3.82 13.83
CA SER A 259 30.08 4.34 14.42
C SER A 259 29.22 5.11 13.41
N GLU A 260 29.82 5.95 12.57
CA GLU A 260 29.10 6.71 11.54
C GLU A 260 28.45 5.80 10.50
N LYS A 261 29.17 4.81 9.97
CA LYS A 261 28.63 3.84 9.01
C LYS A 261 27.42 3.10 9.58
N LYS A 262 27.49 2.68 10.85
CA LYS A 262 26.37 2.03 11.57
C LYS A 262 25.16 2.96 11.66
N LEU A 263 25.36 4.23 12.01
CA LEU A 263 24.28 5.23 12.07
C LEU A 263 23.67 5.54 10.70
N VAL A 264 24.47 5.56 9.62
CA VAL A 264 23.95 5.74 8.26
C VAL A 264 23.06 4.56 7.84
N LYS A 265 23.49 3.31 8.12
CA LYS A 265 22.66 2.12 7.87
C LYS A 265 21.36 2.16 8.69
N GLU A 266 21.46 2.51 9.98
CA GLU A 266 20.29 2.66 10.85
C GLU A 266 19.33 3.75 10.37
N LEU A 267 19.86 4.86 9.85
CA LEU A 267 19.06 5.93 9.24
C LEU A 267 18.31 5.43 8.00
N ALA A 268 18.97 4.65 7.13
CA ALA A 268 18.35 4.11 5.92
C ALA A 268 17.19 3.14 6.25
N GLN A 269 17.38 2.27 7.24
CA GLN A 269 16.35 1.37 7.74
C GLN A 269 15.12 2.12 8.28
N LEU A 270 15.34 3.13 9.15
CA LEU A 270 14.25 3.91 9.71
C LEU A 270 13.56 4.78 8.67
N ASP A 271 14.29 5.29 7.69
CA ASP A 271 13.72 6.06 6.58
C ASP A 271 12.84 5.18 5.68
N ALA A 272 13.30 3.97 5.34
CA ALA A 272 12.51 2.98 4.62
C ALA A 272 11.24 2.60 5.39
N ALA A 273 11.36 2.30 6.69
CA ALA A 273 10.24 1.94 7.55
C ALA A 273 9.24 3.09 7.72
N ALA A 274 9.71 4.33 7.90
CA ALA A 274 8.86 5.51 8.03
C ALA A 274 8.10 5.81 6.74
N LYS A 275 8.79 5.75 5.58
CA LYS A 275 8.15 5.92 4.27
C LYS A 275 7.10 4.83 4.01
N GLY A 276 7.43 3.57 4.30
CA GLY A 276 6.50 2.46 4.18
C GLY A 276 5.26 2.62 5.06
N THR A 277 5.45 2.99 6.33
CA THR A 277 4.36 3.24 7.28
C THR A 277 3.49 4.42 6.85
N TYR A 278 4.09 5.49 6.33
CA TYR A 278 3.35 6.65 5.82
C TYR A 278 2.44 6.27 4.64
N ILE A 279 2.96 5.51 3.67
CA ILE A 279 2.16 5.06 2.51
C ILE A 279 1.03 4.13 2.99
N LEU A 280 1.33 3.20 3.90
CA LEU A 280 0.32 2.32 4.49
C LEU A 280 -0.82 3.11 5.16
N ILE A 281 -0.51 4.15 5.94
CA ILE A 281 -1.54 5.02 6.53
C ILE A 281 -2.42 5.66 5.45
N ARG A 282 -1.83 6.10 4.32
CA ARG A 282 -2.58 6.70 3.21
C ARG A 282 -3.48 5.69 2.49
N ASP A 283 -3.01 4.46 2.33
CA ASP A 283 -3.79 3.37 1.76
C ASP A 283 -4.97 3.03 2.69
N LEU A 284 -4.73 2.92 4.01
CA LEU A 284 -5.77 2.70 5.01
C LEU A 284 -6.78 3.85 5.09
N ASP A 285 -6.34 5.11 4.98
CA ASP A 285 -7.25 6.27 4.92
C ASP A 285 -8.19 6.17 3.71
N THR A 286 -7.68 5.72 2.57
CA THR A 286 -8.47 5.53 1.34
C THR A 286 -9.47 4.40 1.51
N ILE A 287 -9.00 3.23 1.97
CA ILE A 287 -9.85 2.07 2.25
C ILE A 287 -10.96 2.43 3.24
N SER A 288 -10.65 3.19 4.30
CA SER A 288 -11.64 3.62 5.29
C SER A 288 -12.79 4.42 4.68
N ARG A 289 -12.49 5.30 3.72
CA ARG A 289 -13.52 6.09 3.02
C ARG A 289 -14.38 5.23 2.11
N LEU A 290 -13.78 4.23 1.44
CA LEU A 290 -14.50 3.30 0.58
C LEU A 290 -15.41 2.37 1.39
N VAL A 291 -14.94 1.88 2.53
CA VAL A 291 -15.75 1.12 3.50
C VAL A 291 -16.93 1.96 4.00
N ALA A 292 -16.70 3.24 4.34
CA ALA A 292 -17.78 4.15 4.74
C ALA A 292 -18.81 4.35 3.61
N ARG A 293 -18.35 4.54 2.36
CA ARG A 293 -19.22 4.68 1.19
C ARG A 293 -20.10 3.43 0.98
N LEU A 294 -19.53 2.23 1.12
CA LEU A 294 -20.29 0.98 1.04
C LEU A 294 -21.30 0.83 2.18
N ASN A 295 -20.94 1.28 3.39
CA ASN A 295 -21.88 1.31 4.51
C ASN A 295 -23.07 2.22 4.20
N ASP A 296 -22.82 3.44 3.70
CA ASP A 296 -23.87 4.40 3.36
C ASP A 296 -24.82 3.85 2.28
N GLU A 297 -24.29 3.13 1.26
CA GLU A 297 -25.12 2.45 0.26
C GLU A 297 -25.98 1.33 0.87
N MET A 298 -25.44 0.55 1.81
CA MET A 298 -26.20 -0.52 2.48
C MET A 298 -27.25 0.02 3.44
N GLU A 299 -26.98 1.12 4.12
CA GLU A 299 -27.95 1.86 4.94
C GLU A 299 -29.03 2.49 4.06
N HIS A 300 -28.68 3.03 2.90
CA HIS A 300 -29.68 3.52 1.96
C HIS A 300 -30.61 2.40 1.48
N VAL A 301 -30.09 1.22 1.17
CA VAL A 301 -30.91 0.04 0.85
C VAL A 301 -31.78 -0.37 2.04
N HIS A 302 -31.25 -0.30 3.27
CA HIS A 302 -32.03 -0.55 4.50
C HIS A 302 -33.25 0.36 4.57
N ASP A 303 -33.04 1.67 4.46
CA ASP A 303 -34.05 2.70 4.66
C ASP A 303 -35.13 2.62 3.59
N VAL A 304 -34.73 2.35 2.34
CA VAL A 304 -35.69 2.06 1.26
C VAL A 304 -36.51 0.84 1.62
N VAL A 305 -35.90 -0.28 2.02
CA VAL A 305 -36.64 -1.50 2.38
C VAL A 305 -37.60 -1.27 3.56
N GLU A 306 -37.17 -0.53 4.58
CA GLU A 306 -37.99 -0.23 5.76
C GLU A 306 -39.18 0.67 5.42
N LEU A 307 -38.97 1.74 4.65
CA LEU A 307 -40.04 2.63 4.17
C LEU A 307 -41.11 1.87 3.38
N TRP A 308 -40.71 0.82 2.67
CA TRP A 308 -41.61 -0.06 1.93
C TRP A 308 -42.44 -0.96 2.83
N LEU A 309 -41.80 -1.56 3.84
CA LEU A 309 -42.51 -2.36 4.84
C LEU A 309 -43.55 -1.51 5.60
N GLN A 310 -43.26 -0.23 5.82
CA GLN A 310 -44.15 0.70 6.51
C GLN A 310 -45.36 1.16 5.66
N ARG A 311 -45.27 1.17 4.33
CA ARG A 311 -46.32 1.71 3.44
C ARG A 311 -47.50 0.78 3.12
N GLY A 312 -47.40 -0.54 3.33
CA GLY A 312 -48.52 -1.46 3.10
C GLY A 312 -49.05 -1.54 1.66
N ASP A 313 -50.30 -1.98 1.50
CA ASP A 313 -50.99 -2.46 0.28
C ASP A 313 -51.31 -1.41 -0.83
N ASP A 314 -50.70 -0.23 -0.83
CA ASP A 314 -50.81 0.78 -1.92
C ASP A 314 -50.02 0.36 -3.19
N GLN A 315 -50.09 -0.92 -3.53
CA GLN A 315 -48.99 -1.80 -3.93
C GLN A 315 -48.71 -1.86 -5.43
N LEU A 316 -49.39 -1.07 -6.29
CA LEU A 316 -49.33 -1.29 -7.75
C LEU A 316 -48.57 -0.22 -8.54
N GLN A 317 -48.56 1.05 -8.12
CA GLN A 317 -47.81 2.11 -8.83
C GLN A 317 -46.38 2.31 -8.31
N ALA A 318 -46.08 1.89 -7.08
CA ALA A 318 -44.76 2.07 -6.50
C ALA A 318 -43.72 1.07 -7.07
N ASN A 319 -44.17 -0.09 -7.56
CA ASN A 319 -43.31 -1.24 -7.91
C ASN A 319 -42.29 -0.93 -9.02
N GLY A 320 -42.69 -0.20 -10.06
CA GLY A 320 -41.81 0.14 -11.18
C GLY A 320 -40.70 1.11 -10.80
N LYS A 321 -41.00 2.11 -9.96
CA LYS A 321 -40.02 3.12 -9.53
C LYS A 321 -38.95 2.53 -8.61
N VAL A 322 -39.28 1.54 -7.79
CA VAL A 322 -38.32 0.98 -6.84
C VAL A 322 -37.55 -0.21 -7.37
N ALA A 323 -38.14 -1.03 -8.23
CA ALA A 323 -37.32 -1.90 -9.08
C ALA A 323 -36.33 -1.07 -9.91
N SER A 324 -36.72 0.13 -10.38
CA SER A 324 -35.81 1.03 -11.09
C SER A 324 -34.78 1.72 -10.20
N GLN A 325 -35.10 2.11 -8.96
CA GLN A 325 -34.14 2.69 -8.01
C GLN A 325 -33.15 1.66 -7.51
N LEU A 326 -33.61 0.46 -7.15
CA LEU A 326 -32.74 -0.65 -6.77
C LEU A 326 -31.81 -1.00 -7.95
N LYS A 327 -32.36 -1.19 -9.16
CA LYS A 327 -31.56 -1.42 -10.38
C LYS A 327 -30.57 -0.30 -10.71
N ARG A 328 -30.87 0.96 -10.35
CA ARG A 328 -29.96 2.09 -10.57
C ARG A 328 -28.83 2.13 -9.53
N ASN A 329 -29.13 1.77 -8.29
CA ASN A 329 -28.14 1.63 -7.22
C ASN A 329 -27.33 0.32 -7.34
N ASP A 330 -27.81 -0.67 -8.10
CA ASP A 330 -27.14 -1.95 -8.29
C ASP A 330 -25.75 -1.79 -8.93
N GLN A 331 -25.67 -0.95 -9.96
CA GLN A 331 -24.43 -0.77 -10.71
C GLN A 331 -23.40 -0.02 -9.88
N SER A 332 -23.82 1.04 -9.17
CA SER A 332 -22.93 1.80 -8.28
C SER A 332 -22.45 0.97 -7.10
N PHE A 333 -23.29 0.10 -6.53
CA PHE A 333 -22.88 -0.75 -5.41
C PHE A 333 -21.80 -1.77 -5.80
N ILE A 334 -21.95 -2.43 -6.96
CA ILE A 334 -20.93 -3.34 -7.47
C ILE A 334 -19.64 -2.59 -7.81
N GLU A 335 -19.74 -1.43 -8.45
CA GLU A 335 -18.58 -0.58 -8.74
C GLU A 335 -17.83 -0.16 -7.47
N HIS A 336 -18.54 0.19 -6.39
CA HIS A 336 -17.91 0.50 -5.10
C HIS A 336 -17.23 -0.71 -4.46
N LEU A 337 -17.78 -1.92 -4.63
CA LEU A 337 -17.13 -3.16 -4.15
C LEU A 337 -15.86 -3.45 -4.96
N ASP A 338 -15.89 -3.23 -6.27
CA ASP A 338 -14.73 -3.39 -7.17
C ASP A 338 -13.63 -2.37 -6.84
N GLU A 339 -14.00 -1.10 -6.62
CA GLU A 339 -13.07 -0.04 -6.19
C GLU A 339 -12.41 -0.38 -4.85
N LEU A 340 -13.18 -0.86 -3.86
CA LEU A 340 -12.61 -1.28 -2.58
C LEU A 340 -11.65 -2.47 -2.74
N GLU A 341 -12.03 -3.48 -3.53
CA GLU A 341 -11.17 -4.63 -3.80
C GLU A 341 -9.84 -4.22 -4.47
N GLU A 342 -9.89 -3.33 -5.46
CA GLU A 342 -8.68 -2.82 -6.11
C GLU A 342 -7.74 -2.14 -5.11
N HIS A 343 -8.27 -1.29 -4.24
CA HIS A 343 -7.49 -0.60 -3.22
C HIS A 343 -6.93 -1.56 -2.15
N LEU A 344 -7.61 -2.66 -1.85
CA LEU A 344 -7.06 -3.71 -1.00
C LEU A 344 -5.86 -4.38 -1.66
N TYR A 345 -5.93 -4.73 -2.95
CA TYR A 345 -4.80 -5.29 -3.70
C TYR A 345 -3.60 -4.34 -3.74
N LEU A 346 -3.82 -3.05 -3.97
CA LEU A 346 -2.76 -2.06 -3.91
C LEU A 346 -2.13 -1.99 -2.52
N CYS A 347 -2.93 -2.02 -1.45
CA CYS A 347 -2.43 -2.01 -0.07
C CYS A 347 -1.56 -3.23 0.24
N PHE A 348 -1.97 -4.44 -0.18
CA PHE A 348 -1.16 -5.65 -0.02
C PHE A 348 0.22 -5.52 -0.70
N MET A 349 0.24 -4.99 -1.93
CA MET A 349 1.48 -4.75 -2.67
C MET A 349 2.36 -3.71 -2.00
N THR A 350 1.77 -2.61 -1.49
CA THR A 350 2.48 -1.61 -0.70
C THR A 350 3.13 -2.23 0.54
N ILE A 351 2.38 -3.04 1.30
CA ILE A 351 2.86 -3.68 2.53
C ILE A 351 4.06 -4.58 2.23
N ASN A 352 3.93 -5.50 1.28
CA ASN A 352 5.01 -6.44 0.94
C ASN A 352 6.25 -5.72 0.41
N ARG A 353 6.06 -4.70 -0.44
CA ARG A 353 7.16 -3.86 -0.92
C ARG A 353 7.86 -3.13 0.21
N ALA A 354 7.10 -2.53 1.13
CA ALA A 354 7.65 -1.80 2.27
C ALA A 354 8.45 -2.71 3.19
N ARG A 355 7.90 -3.88 3.54
CA ARG A 355 8.60 -4.88 4.38
C ARG A 355 9.89 -5.36 3.73
N ASN A 356 9.86 -5.66 2.43
CA ASN A 356 11.04 -6.06 1.66
C ASN A 356 12.12 -4.97 1.63
N LEU A 357 11.74 -3.69 1.48
CA LEU A 357 12.70 -2.58 1.53
C LEU A 357 13.39 -2.49 2.90
N VAL A 358 12.65 -2.65 3.99
CA VAL A 358 13.25 -2.63 5.34
C VAL A 358 14.20 -3.81 5.54
N VAL A 359 13.83 -5.02 5.08
CA VAL A 359 14.72 -6.19 5.17
C VAL A 359 15.99 -6.05 4.32
N LYS A 360 15.91 -5.43 3.14
CA LYS A 360 17.11 -5.12 2.33
C LYS A 360 18.09 -4.21 3.06
N GLU A 361 17.57 -3.33 3.92
CA GLU A 361 18.39 -2.43 4.73
C GLU A 361 18.89 -3.09 6.03
N LEU A 362 18.35 -4.25 6.46
CA LEU A 362 18.77 -4.98 7.69
C LEU A 362 20.21 -5.50 7.59
#